data_AF-A0A355S7D4-F1
#
_entry.id   AF-A0A355S7D4-F1
#
_cell.length_a   1.000
_cell.length_b   1.000
_cell.length_c   1.000
_cell.angle_alpha   90.00
_cell.angle_beta   90.00
_cell.angle_gamma   90.00
#
_symmetry.space_group_name_H-M   'P 1'
#
loop_
_entity.id
_entity.type
_entity.pdbx_description
1 polymer ?
#
loop_
_entity_poly.entity_id
_entity_poly.type
_entity_poly.pdbx_seq_one_letter_code
_entity_poly.pdbx_strand_id
1 'polypeptide(L)'
;MLSKLSFSMSRLALLLLATTGPATAEDLLSSSDTLFGGQVSGDIFQVGLSGDTADANNWPGAEAPLQALDGLGQKYLNFAKFNTGIVVTPAIGPSLATSLKLWTANDSEVRDPASYEVYGTNTEPGNGPFPVSSFTLIASGDLTLPSSRNTGGANALNDANLQTVDFNGNTTVYTSYMIIFPTVKNAGSANSMQIAEIQLDGLVGLQDDADGDGLSDVYENANGLDANDDGTAGESSPGAKDGPNGALGDPDEDGLSNTEERDLGTDPQDSDSDQDGLIDGVETRTGVWVSESDTGTNPRDPDSDNDTLLDGTENPTLPYD
;
A
#
# COMPACT_ATOMS: atom_id res chain seq x y z
N MET A 1 -0.99 18.37 -70.12
CA MET A 1 -1.75 18.28 -68.86
C MET A 1 -1.88 16.81 -68.51
N LEU A 2 -1.25 16.36 -67.42
CA LEU A 2 -1.55 15.08 -66.77
C LEU A 2 -1.70 15.36 -65.28
N SER A 3 -2.76 14.82 -64.69
CA SER A 3 -3.18 15.07 -63.32
C SER A 3 -2.31 14.30 -62.33
N LYS A 4 -1.78 14.99 -61.30
CA LYS A 4 -1.42 14.31 -60.04
C LYS A 4 -2.70 14.02 -59.27
N LEU A 5 -3.00 12.75 -59.00
CA LEU A 5 -3.95 12.38 -57.96
C LEU A 5 -3.34 12.74 -56.61
N SER A 6 -4.08 13.47 -55.78
CA SER A 6 -3.78 13.58 -54.35
C SER A 6 -4.58 12.50 -53.62
N PHE A 7 -3.90 11.59 -52.93
CA PHE A 7 -4.57 10.68 -52.00
C PHE A 7 -4.85 11.44 -50.70
N SER A 8 -6.13 11.59 -50.36
CA SER A 8 -6.52 11.99 -49.01
C SER A 8 -6.48 10.74 -48.13
N MET A 9 -5.55 10.69 -47.17
CA MET A 9 -5.62 9.71 -46.09
C MET A 9 -6.74 10.13 -45.14
N SER A 10 -7.86 9.41 -45.19
CA SER A 10 -8.89 9.50 -44.16
C SER A 10 -8.26 9.13 -42.82
N ARG A 11 -8.17 10.08 -41.88
CA ARG A 11 -7.82 9.77 -40.50
C ARG A 11 -8.91 8.84 -39.96
N LEU A 12 -8.55 7.59 -39.72
CA LEU A 12 -9.41 6.63 -39.04
C LEU A 12 -9.46 7.09 -37.58
N ALA A 13 -10.60 7.59 -37.13
CA ALA A 13 -10.79 7.92 -35.72
C ALA A 13 -10.75 6.62 -34.93
N LEU A 14 -9.63 6.37 -34.26
CA LEU A 14 -9.53 5.33 -33.25
C LEU A 14 -10.31 5.84 -32.04
N LEU A 15 -11.60 5.48 -31.98
CA LEU A 15 -12.42 5.70 -30.80
C LEU A 15 -11.91 4.76 -29.71
N LEU A 16 -10.91 5.23 -28.95
CA LEU A 16 -10.45 4.56 -27.76
C LEU A 16 -11.60 4.67 -26.75
N LEU A 17 -12.36 3.58 -26.60
CA LEU A 17 -13.21 3.44 -25.42
C LEU A 17 -12.25 3.27 -24.25
N ALA A 18 -12.01 4.34 -23.52
CA ALA A 18 -11.49 4.25 -22.17
C ALA A 18 -12.50 3.39 -21.38
N THR A 19 -12.17 2.12 -21.19
CA THR A 19 -12.83 1.31 -20.19
C THR A 19 -12.34 1.84 -18.86
N THR A 20 -13.20 2.56 -18.14
CA THR A 20 -13.00 2.80 -16.71
C THR A 20 -12.84 1.43 -16.06
N GLY A 21 -11.60 1.05 -15.74
CA GLY A 21 -11.35 -0.13 -14.93
C GLY A 21 -12.06 0.05 -13.59
N PRO A 22 -12.46 -1.02 -12.89
CA PRO A 22 -12.68 -0.89 -11.47
C PRO A 22 -11.36 -0.38 -10.87
N ALA A 23 -11.42 0.65 -10.02
CA ALA A 23 -10.27 1.02 -9.19
C ALA A 23 -9.75 -0.26 -8.52
N THR A 24 -8.48 -0.58 -8.75
CA THR A 24 -7.85 -1.71 -8.10
C THR A 24 -7.72 -1.40 -6.61
N ALA A 25 -7.95 -2.41 -5.78
CA ALA A 25 -7.84 -2.25 -4.34
C ALA A 25 -6.36 -2.39 -3.97
N GLU A 26 -5.74 -1.27 -3.63
CA GLU A 26 -4.31 -1.18 -3.32
C GLU A 26 -4.05 -1.49 -1.84
N ASP A 27 -2.87 -2.03 -1.53
CA ASP A 27 -2.49 -2.28 -0.14
C ASP A 27 -2.32 -0.97 0.61
N LEU A 28 -3.13 -0.78 1.65
CA LEU A 28 -3.12 0.44 2.47
C LEU A 28 -1.98 0.46 3.49
N LEU A 29 -1.23 -0.62 3.66
CA LEU A 29 -0.21 -0.76 4.70
C LEU A 29 1.21 -0.69 4.13
N SER A 30 2.14 -0.15 4.91
CA SER A 30 3.54 -0.02 4.51
C SER A 30 4.51 -0.16 5.68
N SER A 31 5.77 -0.45 5.37
CA SER A 31 6.88 -0.42 6.34
C SER A 31 7.19 0.98 6.91
N SER A 32 6.61 2.04 6.32
CA SER A 32 6.74 3.43 6.80
C SER A 32 5.67 3.82 7.84
N ASP A 33 4.66 2.97 8.04
CA ASP A 33 3.51 3.25 8.90
C ASP A 33 3.86 3.34 10.38
N THR A 34 3.05 4.08 11.14
CA THR A 34 3.13 4.02 12.61
C THR A 34 2.50 2.73 13.11
N LEU A 35 3.35 1.76 13.44
CA LEU A 35 2.98 0.36 13.72
C LEU A 35 3.28 -0.08 15.16
N PHE A 36 2.31 -0.74 15.79
CA PHE A 36 2.43 -1.34 17.12
C PHE A 36 1.97 -2.80 17.12
N GLY A 37 2.86 -3.75 17.40
CA GLY A 37 2.48 -5.12 17.74
C GLY A 37 2.03 -5.25 19.19
N GLY A 38 1.16 -6.20 19.47
CA GLY A 38 0.65 -6.40 20.82
C GLY A 38 -0.40 -7.49 20.98
N GLN A 39 -1.13 -7.40 22.09
CA GLN A 39 -2.17 -8.34 22.49
C GLN A 39 -3.34 -7.61 23.15
N VAL A 40 -4.57 -7.96 22.79
CA VAL A 40 -5.77 -7.55 23.53
C VAL A 40 -5.88 -8.34 24.83
N SER A 41 -5.92 -7.61 25.95
CA SER A 41 -6.15 -8.17 27.29
C SER A 41 -7.35 -7.47 27.94
N GLY A 42 -8.47 -8.18 28.05
CA GLY A 42 -9.75 -7.56 28.38
C GLY A 42 -10.28 -6.73 27.20
N ASP A 43 -10.47 -5.44 27.41
CA ASP A 43 -10.98 -4.48 26.40
C ASP A 43 -9.87 -3.51 25.94
N ILE A 44 -8.60 -3.89 26.07
CA ILE A 44 -7.45 -3.01 25.79
C ILE A 44 -6.35 -3.78 25.05
N PHE A 45 -5.95 -3.28 23.88
CA PHE A 45 -4.72 -3.68 23.20
C PHE A 45 -3.50 -3.13 23.96
N GLN A 46 -2.72 -4.04 24.53
CA GLN A 46 -1.44 -3.74 25.14
C GLN A 46 -0.35 -3.85 24.09
N VAL A 47 0.40 -2.76 23.87
CA VAL A 47 1.61 -2.78 23.04
C VAL A 47 2.62 -3.75 23.69
N GLY A 48 3.13 -4.69 22.90
CA GLY A 48 4.14 -5.64 23.35
C GLY A 48 5.54 -5.04 23.36
N LEU A 49 6.53 -5.87 23.69
CA LEU A 49 7.95 -5.48 23.71
C LEU A 49 8.79 -6.55 23.02
N SER A 50 10.00 -6.22 22.59
CA SER A 50 10.93 -7.28 22.14
C SER A 50 11.39 -8.14 23.32
N GLY A 51 11.42 -9.46 23.12
CA GLY A 51 11.93 -10.46 24.07
C GLY A 51 11.39 -11.87 23.82
N ASP A 52 12.06 -12.87 24.40
CA ASP A 52 11.86 -14.29 24.09
C ASP A 52 11.08 -15.07 25.17
N THR A 53 10.26 -14.37 25.98
CA THR A 53 9.51 -15.01 27.08
C THR A 53 8.25 -15.70 26.54
N ALA A 54 8.24 -17.04 26.57
CA ALA A 54 7.06 -17.82 26.21
C ALA A 54 5.79 -17.41 27.01
N ASP A 55 4.63 -17.47 26.35
CA ASP A 55 3.32 -17.10 26.91
C ASP A 55 3.19 -15.62 27.35
N ALA A 56 4.06 -14.73 26.85
CA ALA A 56 4.01 -13.29 27.09
C ALA A 56 3.78 -12.49 25.79
N ASN A 57 3.31 -11.24 25.93
CA ASN A 57 3.10 -10.32 24.82
C ASN A 57 4.43 -9.70 24.34
N ASN A 58 5.21 -10.51 23.63
CA ASN A 58 6.53 -10.14 23.11
C ASN A 58 6.93 -10.97 21.88
N TRP A 59 8.01 -10.54 21.25
CA TRP A 59 8.55 -11.07 19.99
C TRP A 59 10.08 -11.04 19.97
N PRO A 60 10.76 -12.01 19.33
CA PRO A 60 12.19 -11.95 19.08
C PRO A 60 12.55 -10.72 18.24
N GLY A 61 13.74 -10.16 18.44
CA GLY A 61 14.14 -8.90 17.80
C GLY A 61 14.20 -8.91 16.26
N ALA A 62 14.26 -10.10 15.64
CA ALA A 62 14.28 -10.30 14.19
C ALA A 62 12.91 -10.74 13.61
N GLU A 63 11.88 -10.85 14.46
CA GLU A 63 10.54 -11.35 14.12
C GLU A 63 9.48 -10.40 14.70
N ALA A 64 9.76 -9.10 14.59
CA ALA A 64 9.00 -8.00 15.15
C ALA A 64 7.80 -7.62 14.25
N PRO A 65 6.92 -6.70 14.68
CA PRO A 65 5.68 -6.38 13.95
C PRO A 65 5.92 -5.88 12.53
N LEU A 66 7.04 -5.18 12.28
CA LEU A 66 7.41 -4.65 10.96
C LEU A 66 7.60 -5.77 9.92
N GLN A 67 8.00 -6.98 10.35
CA GLN A 67 8.13 -8.16 9.48
C GLN A 67 6.77 -8.77 9.10
N ALA A 68 5.68 -8.01 9.19
CA ALA A 68 4.37 -8.35 8.67
C ALA A 68 3.78 -7.26 7.75
N LEU A 69 4.60 -6.27 7.41
CA LEU A 69 4.30 -5.15 6.49
C LEU A 69 5.55 -4.87 5.60
N ASP A 70 6.33 -5.91 5.26
CA ASP A 70 7.61 -5.76 4.56
C ASP A 70 7.65 -6.37 3.15
N GLY A 71 6.56 -7.01 2.70
CA GLY A 71 6.42 -7.60 1.37
C GLY A 71 7.22 -8.90 1.19
N LEU A 72 7.82 -9.43 2.27
CA LEU A 72 8.78 -10.52 2.21
C LEU A 72 8.32 -11.73 3.05
N GLY A 73 8.99 -12.86 2.82
CA GLY A 73 8.79 -14.08 3.59
C GLY A 73 9.34 -14.04 5.01
N GLN A 74 9.64 -12.87 5.58
CA GLN A 74 9.94 -12.73 7.01
C GLN A 74 8.68 -13.06 7.82
N LYS A 75 8.72 -12.89 9.15
CA LYS A 75 7.50 -13.06 9.96
C LYS A 75 7.51 -12.19 11.18
N TYR A 76 6.37 -11.59 11.46
CA TYR A 76 6.01 -11.24 12.82
C TYR A 76 5.57 -12.51 13.57
N LEU A 77 6.04 -12.68 14.80
CA LEU A 77 5.48 -13.66 15.73
C LEU A 77 5.22 -13.04 17.10
N ASN A 78 4.24 -13.53 17.84
CA ASN A 78 3.97 -13.09 19.21
C ASN A 78 3.73 -14.28 20.15
N PHE A 79 4.53 -14.39 21.23
CA PHE A 79 4.50 -15.53 22.15
C PHE A 79 3.21 -15.67 22.96
N ALA A 80 2.33 -14.65 22.98
CA ALA A 80 1.06 -14.70 23.70
C ALA A 80 -0.04 -15.51 22.98
N LYS A 81 0.17 -15.86 21.70
CA LYS A 81 -0.66 -16.76 20.84
C LYS A 81 -2.08 -16.32 20.50
N PHE A 82 -2.80 -15.71 21.44
CA PHE A 82 -4.23 -15.47 21.35
C PHE A 82 -4.52 -13.98 21.52
N ASN A 83 -5.45 -13.47 20.71
CA ASN A 83 -5.79 -12.05 20.64
C ASN A 83 -4.57 -11.16 20.37
N THR A 84 -3.58 -11.69 19.66
CA THR A 84 -2.35 -10.99 19.25
C THR A 84 -2.54 -10.38 17.88
N GLY A 85 -1.89 -9.26 17.61
CA GLY A 85 -2.03 -8.59 16.32
C GLY A 85 -1.24 -7.30 16.25
N ILE A 86 -1.76 -6.36 15.46
CA ILE A 86 -1.18 -5.03 15.23
C ILE A 86 -2.23 -3.92 15.38
N VAL A 87 -1.75 -2.73 15.74
CA VAL A 87 -2.43 -1.44 15.52
C VAL A 87 -1.53 -0.64 14.57
N VAL A 88 -2.10 -0.11 13.50
CA VAL A 88 -1.37 0.58 12.43
C VAL A 88 -2.07 1.88 12.05
N THR A 89 -1.30 2.93 11.81
CA THR A 89 -1.78 4.19 11.21
C THR A 89 -1.03 4.37 9.90
N PRO A 90 -1.70 4.13 8.76
CA PRO A 90 -1.09 4.24 7.43
C PRO A 90 -0.46 5.60 7.17
N ALA A 91 0.76 5.61 6.63
CA ALA A 91 1.44 6.86 6.26
C ALA A 91 0.73 7.60 5.10
N ILE A 92 0.06 6.84 4.23
CA ILE A 92 -0.81 7.32 3.13
C ILE A 92 -2.07 8.08 3.61
N GLY A 93 -2.34 8.11 4.91
CA GLY A 93 -3.45 8.85 5.50
C GLY A 93 -4.79 8.10 5.55
N PRO A 94 -5.91 8.84 5.66
CA PRO A 94 -7.24 8.25 5.81
C PRO A 94 -7.63 7.38 4.60
N SER A 95 -8.08 6.17 4.87
CA SER A 95 -8.39 5.18 3.82
C SER A 95 -9.66 4.39 4.13
N LEU A 96 -10.23 3.76 3.11
CA LEU A 96 -11.33 2.80 3.18
C LEU A 96 -10.80 1.39 2.94
N ALA A 97 -10.54 0.64 4.01
CA ALA A 97 -10.20 -0.77 3.89
C ALA A 97 -11.39 -1.62 3.40
N THR A 98 -11.12 -2.52 2.44
CA THR A 98 -12.11 -3.35 1.74
C THR A 98 -11.81 -4.86 1.83
N SER A 99 -10.55 -5.25 1.98
CA SER A 99 -10.10 -6.64 2.06
C SER A 99 -8.95 -6.79 3.07
N LEU A 100 -8.77 -8.00 3.60
CA LEU A 100 -7.59 -8.43 4.35
C LEU A 100 -6.91 -9.57 3.60
N LYS A 101 -5.64 -9.42 3.25
CA LYS A 101 -4.78 -10.47 2.69
C LYS A 101 -3.75 -10.92 3.72
N LEU A 102 -3.54 -12.23 3.82
CA LEU A 102 -2.67 -12.86 4.81
C LEU A 102 -1.84 -13.97 4.19
N TRP A 103 -0.51 -13.90 4.31
CA TRP A 103 0.40 -14.97 3.87
C TRP A 103 0.94 -15.80 5.04
N THR A 104 1.02 -17.11 4.87
CA THR A 104 1.57 -18.00 5.91
C THR A 104 3.08 -17.82 6.12
N ALA A 105 3.51 -17.85 7.38
CA ALA A 105 4.92 -17.81 7.75
C ALA A 105 5.69 -19.06 7.27
N ASN A 106 6.99 -19.17 7.59
CA ASN A 106 7.85 -20.20 7.00
C ASN A 106 7.81 -21.61 7.63
N ASP A 107 7.51 -21.78 8.92
CA ASP A 107 7.96 -22.99 9.64
C ASP A 107 6.95 -23.86 10.44
N SER A 108 5.75 -23.39 10.82
CA SER A 108 4.84 -24.24 11.63
C SER A 108 3.35 -23.93 11.54
N GLU A 109 2.56 -24.77 10.84
CA GLU A 109 1.12 -24.56 10.62
C GLU A 109 0.28 -24.31 11.88
N VAL A 110 0.61 -24.97 13.00
CA VAL A 110 -0.20 -24.89 14.24
C VAL A 110 -0.33 -23.49 14.83
N ARG A 111 0.56 -22.56 14.41
CA ARG A 111 0.70 -21.18 14.89
C ARG A 111 0.10 -20.13 13.97
N ASP A 112 -0.33 -20.53 12.77
CA ASP A 112 -0.99 -19.63 11.84
C ASP A 112 -2.33 -19.19 12.45
N PRO A 113 -2.75 -17.92 12.28
CA PRO A 113 -4.08 -17.44 12.64
C PRO A 113 -5.21 -18.35 12.11
N ALA A 114 -6.23 -18.56 12.94
CA ALA A 114 -7.44 -19.33 12.61
C ALA A 114 -8.72 -18.50 12.71
N SER A 115 -8.62 -17.26 13.18
CA SER A 115 -9.69 -16.26 13.12
C SER A 115 -9.08 -14.86 13.09
N TYR A 116 -9.86 -13.88 12.65
CA TYR A 116 -9.45 -12.48 12.59
C TYR A 116 -10.57 -11.55 13.08
N GLU A 117 -10.18 -10.37 13.55
CA GLU A 117 -11.05 -9.21 13.78
C GLU A 117 -10.30 -7.96 13.27
N VAL A 118 -10.92 -7.20 12.35
CA VAL A 118 -10.41 -5.91 11.87
C VAL A 118 -11.31 -4.81 12.39
N TYR A 119 -10.71 -3.77 12.96
CA TYR A 119 -11.38 -2.57 13.43
C TYR A 119 -10.72 -1.32 12.82
N GLY A 120 -11.46 -0.23 12.75
CA GLY A 120 -10.95 1.09 12.35
C GLY A 120 -11.28 2.18 13.36
N THR A 121 -10.51 3.26 13.37
CA THR A 121 -10.82 4.48 14.13
C THR A 121 -10.43 5.74 13.37
N ASN A 122 -11.08 6.86 13.73
CA ASN A 122 -10.74 8.23 13.33
C ASN A 122 -10.31 9.07 14.55
N THR A 123 -9.94 8.41 15.65
CA THR A 123 -9.36 9.04 16.83
C THR A 123 -7.88 8.70 16.89
N GLU A 124 -7.03 9.71 16.83
CA GLU A 124 -5.57 9.58 16.98
C GLU A 124 -5.22 8.63 18.15
N PRO A 125 -4.68 7.43 17.86
CA PRO A 125 -4.56 6.37 18.87
C PRO A 125 -3.37 6.62 19.82
N GLY A 126 -2.39 7.45 19.41
CA GLY A 126 -1.17 7.72 20.17
C GLY A 126 -0.26 6.50 20.28
N ASN A 127 0.50 6.41 21.38
CA ASN A 127 1.48 5.32 21.59
C ASN A 127 0.94 4.14 22.43
N GLY A 128 -0.38 4.06 22.59
CA GLY A 128 -1.06 3.04 23.39
C GLY A 128 -0.91 3.19 24.91
N PRO A 129 -1.47 2.26 25.69
CA PRO A 129 -2.29 1.13 25.24
C PRO A 129 -3.65 1.58 24.72
N PHE A 130 -4.23 0.84 23.76
CA PHE A 130 -5.39 1.28 23.00
C PHE A 130 -6.68 0.59 23.49
N PRO A 131 -7.71 1.31 23.97
CA PRO A 131 -9.00 0.71 24.28
C PRO A 131 -9.64 0.15 23.00
N VAL A 132 -10.06 -1.11 22.98
CA VAL A 132 -10.75 -1.68 21.80
C VAL A 132 -12.07 -0.94 21.56
N SER A 133 -12.70 -0.46 22.62
CA SER A 133 -13.89 0.42 22.57
C SER A 133 -13.68 1.81 21.93
N SER A 134 -12.45 2.22 21.57
CA SER A 134 -12.22 3.41 20.72
C SER A 134 -12.11 3.09 19.23
N PHE A 135 -12.34 1.83 18.83
CA PHE A 135 -12.35 1.37 17.44
C PHE A 135 -13.73 0.79 17.11
N THR A 136 -14.11 0.88 15.84
CA THR A 136 -15.34 0.29 15.28
C THR A 136 -14.99 -0.99 14.55
N LEU A 137 -15.66 -2.10 14.88
CA LEU A 137 -15.46 -3.38 14.19
C LEU A 137 -15.88 -3.24 12.72
N ILE A 138 -14.95 -3.52 11.81
CA ILE A 138 -15.16 -3.53 10.36
C ILE A 138 -15.59 -4.93 9.92
N ALA A 139 -14.81 -5.95 10.27
CA ALA A 139 -15.04 -7.33 9.87
C ALA A 139 -14.45 -8.32 10.88
N SER A 140 -14.99 -9.54 10.93
CA SER A 140 -14.48 -10.62 11.76
C SER A 140 -14.91 -11.98 11.21
N GLY A 141 -14.06 -13.01 11.34
CA GLY A 141 -14.43 -14.36 10.92
C GLY A 141 -13.35 -15.41 11.16
N ASP A 142 -13.65 -16.64 10.73
CA ASP A 142 -12.70 -17.75 10.72
C ASP A 142 -11.72 -17.62 9.53
N LEU A 143 -10.49 -18.08 9.72
CA LEU A 143 -9.47 -18.16 8.68
C LEU A 143 -9.24 -19.62 8.26
N THR A 144 -8.93 -19.80 6.98
CA THR A 144 -8.62 -21.10 6.35
C THR A 144 -7.29 -21.01 5.59
N LEU A 145 -6.28 -20.39 6.23
CA LEU A 145 -4.94 -20.23 5.67
C LEU A 145 -4.39 -21.57 5.17
N PRO A 146 -3.69 -21.61 4.02
CA PRO A 146 -3.16 -22.85 3.46
C PRO A 146 -2.13 -23.54 4.38
N SER A 147 -1.80 -24.79 4.08
CA SER A 147 -0.75 -25.54 4.79
C SER A 147 0.63 -25.42 4.13
N SER A 148 0.69 -24.91 2.90
CA SER A 148 1.92 -24.47 2.24
C SER A 148 2.50 -23.23 2.95
N ARG A 149 3.79 -23.00 2.73
CA ARG A 149 4.64 -22.09 3.52
C ARG A 149 5.49 -21.21 2.61
N ASN A 150 5.74 -19.96 3.02
CA ASN A 150 6.77 -19.13 2.40
C ASN A 150 8.19 -19.59 2.81
N THR A 151 9.21 -19.18 2.05
CA THR A 151 10.59 -19.65 2.24
C THR A 151 11.22 -19.16 3.55
N GLY A 152 10.82 -18.00 4.08
CA GLY A 152 11.50 -17.34 5.20
C GLY A 152 12.45 -16.24 4.74
N GLY A 153 12.71 -15.25 5.60
CA GLY A 153 13.72 -14.21 5.33
C GLY A 153 13.33 -13.29 4.17
N ALA A 154 14.32 -12.60 3.59
CA ALA A 154 14.14 -11.66 2.48
C ALA A 154 13.85 -12.33 1.11
N ASN A 155 13.10 -13.44 1.09
CA ASN A 155 12.58 -14.04 -0.13
C ASN A 155 11.20 -13.44 -0.43
N ALA A 156 10.88 -13.21 -1.70
CA ALA A 156 9.55 -12.77 -2.11
C ALA A 156 8.43 -13.72 -1.62
N LEU A 157 7.25 -13.14 -1.38
CA LEU A 157 6.03 -13.87 -1.06
C LEU A 157 5.57 -14.75 -2.24
N ASN A 158 4.74 -15.74 -1.93
CA ASN A 158 4.15 -16.65 -2.91
C ASN A 158 2.65 -16.81 -2.64
N ASP A 159 1.83 -16.42 -3.61
CA ASP A 159 0.36 -16.40 -3.48
C ASP A 159 -0.30 -17.77 -3.33
N ALA A 160 0.45 -18.86 -3.57
CA ALA A 160 0.00 -20.20 -3.13
C ALA A 160 -0.12 -20.30 -1.58
N ASN A 161 0.42 -19.32 -0.84
CA ASN A 161 0.40 -19.23 0.61
C ASN A 161 -0.54 -18.12 1.15
N LEU A 162 -1.27 -17.43 0.25
CA LEU A 162 -2.20 -16.35 0.56
C LEU A 162 -3.59 -16.88 0.96
N GLN A 163 -4.26 -16.16 1.86
CA GLN A 163 -5.72 -16.06 1.92
C GLN A 163 -6.16 -14.59 1.87
N THR A 164 -7.12 -14.27 1.00
CA THR A 164 -7.87 -13.00 1.00
C THR A 164 -9.21 -13.16 1.71
N VAL A 165 -9.66 -12.11 2.40
CA VAL A 165 -10.98 -12.03 3.03
C VAL A 165 -11.59 -10.64 2.80
N ASP A 166 -12.65 -10.57 1.99
CA ASP A 166 -13.31 -9.30 1.70
C ASP A 166 -14.29 -8.88 2.81
N PHE A 167 -14.31 -7.59 3.14
CA PHE A 167 -15.17 -7.02 4.19
C PHE A 167 -16.61 -6.76 3.72
N ASN A 168 -16.89 -6.87 2.42
CA ASN A 168 -18.23 -6.99 1.82
C ASN A 168 -19.31 -6.04 2.42
N GLY A 169 -18.96 -4.77 2.62
CA GLY A 169 -19.87 -3.78 3.20
C GLY A 169 -19.24 -2.69 4.07
N ASN A 170 -17.92 -2.68 4.27
CA ASN A 170 -17.28 -1.48 4.82
C ASN A 170 -17.43 -0.32 3.81
N THR A 171 -17.90 0.82 4.28
CA THR A 171 -18.02 2.08 3.53
C THR A 171 -17.56 3.28 4.36
N THR A 172 -16.79 3.04 5.43
CA THR A 172 -16.31 4.07 6.35
C THR A 172 -14.80 4.18 6.25
N VAL A 173 -14.32 5.40 6.01
CA VAL A 173 -12.89 5.74 6.07
C VAL A 173 -12.41 5.80 7.51
N TYR A 174 -11.18 5.35 7.73
CA TYR A 174 -10.48 5.35 9.02
C TYR A 174 -9.05 5.90 8.87
N THR A 175 -8.57 6.60 9.89
CA THR A 175 -7.16 7.05 9.99
C THR A 175 -6.24 5.93 10.47
N SER A 176 -6.76 4.99 11.26
CA SER A 176 -5.97 3.92 11.87
C SER A 176 -6.76 2.63 11.97
N TYR A 177 -6.08 1.49 11.87
CA TYR A 177 -6.66 0.15 11.95
C TYR A 177 -6.10 -0.66 13.12
N MET A 178 -6.89 -1.61 13.59
CA MET A 178 -6.49 -2.63 14.54
C MET A 178 -6.84 -4.00 13.94
N ILE A 179 -5.83 -4.84 13.72
CA ILE A 179 -5.98 -6.18 13.13
C ILE A 179 -5.55 -7.20 14.18
N ILE A 180 -6.52 -7.98 14.68
CA ILE A 180 -6.35 -8.95 15.76
C ILE A 180 -6.53 -10.36 15.21
N PHE A 181 -5.72 -11.30 15.72
CA PHE A 181 -5.89 -12.73 15.53
C PHE A 181 -6.29 -13.38 16.86
N PRO A 182 -7.59 -13.56 17.15
CA PRO A 182 -8.05 -14.15 18.41
C PRO A 182 -7.55 -15.58 18.63
N THR A 183 -7.46 -16.38 17.56
CA THR A 183 -7.10 -17.81 17.63
C THR A 183 -6.04 -18.20 16.62
N VAL A 184 -5.37 -19.34 16.89
CA VAL A 184 -4.42 -20.02 16.00
C VAL A 184 -4.89 -21.44 15.72
N LYS A 185 -4.49 -22.01 14.57
CA LYS A 185 -4.97 -23.30 14.04
C LYS A 185 -4.95 -24.46 15.05
N ASN A 186 -3.98 -24.51 15.97
CA ASN A 186 -3.99 -25.48 17.07
C ASN A 186 -3.44 -24.89 18.38
N ALA A 187 -4.34 -24.29 19.16
CA ALA A 187 -4.10 -23.74 20.48
C ALA A 187 -3.36 -24.66 21.48
N GLY A 188 -3.49 -25.99 21.34
CA GLY A 188 -2.83 -26.96 22.22
C GLY A 188 -1.37 -27.26 21.85
N SER A 189 -0.95 -26.93 20.61
CA SER A 189 0.41 -27.18 20.10
C SER A 189 1.18 -25.91 19.78
N ALA A 190 0.50 -24.77 19.63
CA ALA A 190 1.12 -23.48 19.34
C ALA A 190 1.95 -22.94 20.51
N ASN A 191 3.20 -22.52 20.24
CA ASN A 191 4.04 -21.77 21.17
C ASN A 191 4.03 -20.24 20.94
N SER A 192 3.47 -19.78 19.81
CA SER A 192 3.23 -18.37 19.47
C SER A 192 2.11 -18.28 18.41
N MET A 193 1.67 -17.06 18.09
CA MET A 193 1.07 -16.70 16.80
C MET A 193 2.18 -16.31 15.83
N GLN A 194 1.99 -16.50 14.52
CA GLN A 194 2.90 -15.99 13.48
C GLN A 194 2.15 -15.61 12.19
N ILE A 195 2.68 -14.68 11.41
CA ILE A 195 2.22 -14.38 10.06
C ILE A 195 3.42 -13.92 9.20
N ALA A 196 3.43 -14.20 7.90
CA ALA A 196 4.46 -13.62 7.03
C ALA A 196 4.13 -12.16 6.70
N GLU A 197 2.94 -11.92 6.17
CA GLU A 197 2.54 -10.62 5.64
C GLU A 197 1.06 -10.35 5.95
N ILE A 198 0.74 -9.08 6.21
CA ILE A 198 -0.61 -8.55 6.43
C ILE A 198 -0.78 -7.36 5.49
N GLN A 199 -1.50 -7.56 4.38
CA GLN A 199 -1.93 -6.46 3.52
C GLN A 199 -3.41 -6.16 3.77
N LEU A 200 -3.79 -4.89 3.61
CA LEU A 200 -5.14 -4.40 3.84
C LEU A 200 -5.61 -3.64 2.60
N ASP A 201 -6.21 -4.34 1.63
CA ASP A 201 -6.57 -3.70 0.36
C ASP A 201 -7.69 -2.68 0.55
N GLY A 202 -7.63 -1.54 -0.14
CA GLY A 202 -8.68 -0.54 -0.08
C GLY A 202 -8.53 0.62 -1.06
N LEU A 203 -9.17 1.72 -0.69
CA LEU A 203 -9.10 3.00 -1.39
C LEU A 203 -8.52 4.06 -0.46
N VAL A 204 -7.67 4.94 -0.97
CA VAL A 204 -7.14 6.10 -0.23
C VAL A 204 -8.12 7.28 -0.37
N GLY A 205 -8.07 8.27 0.53
CA GLY A 205 -8.51 9.64 0.22
C GLY A 205 -9.92 10.07 0.62
N LEU A 206 -10.89 9.17 0.87
CA LEU A 206 -12.33 9.55 0.99
C LEU A 206 -12.76 10.29 2.29
N GLN A 207 -11.91 11.15 2.86
CA GLN A 207 -12.26 12.11 3.91
C GLN A 207 -11.80 13.50 3.45
N ASP A 208 -12.75 14.34 3.08
CA ASP A 208 -12.55 15.56 2.28
C ASP A 208 -11.91 15.21 0.91
N ASP A 209 -12.77 14.67 0.04
CA ASP A 209 -12.59 14.36 -1.39
C ASP A 209 -13.87 14.90 -2.05
N ALA A 210 -13.81 16.15 -2.53
CA ALA A 210 -15.02 16.92 -2.80
C ALA A 210 -15.70 16.60 -4.13
N ASP A 211 -15.02 15.91 -5.04
CA ASP A 211 -15.59 15.46 -6.31
C ASP A 211 -15.63 13.94 -6.53
N GLY A 212 -14.90 13.16 -5.74
CA GLY A 212 -14.99 11.70 -5.69
C GLY A 212 -14.09 10.99 -6.69
N ASP A 213 -12.97 11.60 -7.11
CA ASP A 213 -12.07 11.02 -8.12
C ASP A 213 -10.99 10.08 -7.55
N GLY A 214 -10.73 10.14 -6.25
CA GLY A 214 -9.78 9.29 -5.53
C GLY A 214 -8.51 9.98 -5.06
N LEU A 215 -8.31 11.27 -5.38
CA LEU A 215 -7.44 12.14 -4.59
C LEU A 215 -8.20 12.65 -3.34
N SER A 216 -7.55 13.47 -2.53
CA SER A 216 -8.20 14.11 -1.38
C SER A 216 -7.88 15.59 -1.40
N ASP A 217 -8.84 16.42 -1.00
CA ASP A 217 -8.73 17.87 -0.93
C ASP A 217 -7.40 18.29 -0.27
N VAL A 218 -6.97 17.57 0.77
CA VAL A 218 -5.75 17.86 1.52
C VAL A 218 -4.48 17.59 0.69
N TYR A 219 -4.43 16.47 -0.05
CA TYR A 219 -3.33 16.16 -0.96
C TYR A 219 -3.29 17.17 -2.11
N GLU A 220 -4.44 17.43 -2.73
CA GLU A 220 -4.54 18.30 -3.90
C GLU A 220 -4.15 19.74 -3.56
N ASN A 221 -4.70 20.30 -2.48
CA ASN A 221 -4.33 21.64 -2.01
C ASN A 221 -2.86 21.72 -1.54
N ALA A 222 -2.22 20.60 -1.17
CA ALA A 222 -0.80 20.58 -0.78
C ALA A 222 0.13 20.61 -2.00
N ASN A 223 -0.23 19.90 -3.08
CA ASN A 223 0.56 19.79 -4.32
C ASN A 223 0.09 20.72 -5.44
N GLY A 224 -0.77 21.69 -5.15
CA GLY A 224 -1.18 22.73 -6.11
C GLY A 224 -2.25 22.32 -7.13
N LEU A 225 -2.85 21.14 -6.96
CA LEU A 225 -3.97 20.63 -7.75
C LEU A 225 -5.30 21.33 -7.34
N ASP A 226 -6.41 21.00 -8.01
CA ASP A 226 -7.74 21.55 -7.71
C ASP A 226 -8.67 20.43 -7.22
N ALA A 227 -8.97 20.47 -5.91
CA ALA A 227 -9.90 19.60 -5.17
C ALA A 227 -11.37 19.59 -5.65
N ASN A 228 -11.62 19.96 -6.90
CA ASN A 228 -12.92 19.96 -7.55
C ASN A 228 -12.80 19.58 -9.05
N ASP A 229 -11.64 19.07 -9.51
CA ASP A 229 -11.39 18.57 -10.86
C ASP A 229 -11.39 17.01 -10.90
N ASP A 230 -12.40 16.32 -11.43
CA ASP A 230 -12.57 14.85 -11.29
C ASP A 230 -11.84 14.04 -12.37
N GLY A 231 -10.82 14.65 -12.97
CA GLY A 231 -10.04 14.06 -14.07
C GLY A 231 -10.85 13.74 -15.34
N THR A 232 -12.10 14.21 -15.48
CA THR A 232 -12.85 14.12 -16.75
C THR A 232 -12.52 15.29 -17.69
N ALA A 233 -13.13 15.38 -18.88
CA ALA A 233 -12.76 16.34 -19.93
C ALA A 233 -13.82 17.40 -20.33
N GLY A 234 -13.57 18.72 -20.12
CA GLY A 234 -14.45 19.85 -20.43
C GLY A 234 -14.30 21.19 -19.64
N GLU A 235 -13.12 21.56 -19.12
CA GLU A 235 -12.83 22.78 -18.34
C GLU A 235 -12.80 24.09 -19.12
N SER A 236 -12.78 25.16 -18.31
CA SER A 236 -12.49 26.54 -18.66
C SER A 236 -12.67 27.52 -17.48
N SER A 237 -13.15 27.09 -16.30
CA SER A 237 -13.35 27.86 -15.06
C SER A 237 -13.70 26.93 -13.87
N PRO A 238 -13.30 27.27 -12.63
CA PRO A 238 -13.46 26.41 -11.44
C PRO A 238 -14.84 25.75 -11.30
N GLY A 239 -14.86 24.41 -11.38
CA GLY A 239 -16.03 23.56 -11.12
C GLY A 239 -16.72 22.93 -12.34
N ALA A 240 -16.02 22.65 -13.45
CA ALA A 240 -16.48 21.74 -14.53
C ALA A 240 -15.29 21.24 -15.38
N LYS A 241 -15.05 19.94 -15.55
CA LYS A 241 -13.70 19.33 -15.49
C LYS A 241 -13.03 18.87 -16.81
N ASP A 242 -11.88 19.46 -17.22
CA ASP A 242 -10.51 18.92 -17.53
C ASP A 242 -9.45 19.95 -17.15
N GLY A 243 -9.10 20.01 -15.87
CA GLY A 243 -7.70 20.30 -15.59
C GLY A 243 -6.84 19.07 -15.91
N PRO A 244 -5.52 19.21 -15.90
CA PRO A 244 -4.63 18.10 -15.61
C PRO A 244 -4.58 17.83 -14.09
N ASN A 245 -5.50 18.37 -13.28
CA ASN A 245 -5.32 18.45 -11.82
C ASN A 245 -6.04 17.33 -11.06
N GLY A 246 -7.06 16.70 -11.65
CA GLY A 246 -7.70 15.52 -11.08
C GLY A 246 -6.85 14.25 -11.16
N ALA A 247 -7.27 13.20 -10.49
CA ALA A 247 -6.63 11.88 -10.35
C ALA A 247 -5.94 11.30 -11.59
N LEU A 248 -6.48 11.54 -12.79
CA LEU A 248 -5.99 11.02 -14.08
C LEU A 248 -5.24 12.06 -14.94
N GLY A 249 -5.06 13.27 -14.43
CA GLY A 249 -4.29 14.33 -15.06
C GLY A 249 -2.79 14.24 -14.76
N ASP A 250 -2.02 14.99 -15.54
CA ASP A 250 -0.56 14.98 -15.67
C ASP A 250 -0.16 16.46 -15.90
N PRO A 251 0.13 17.25 -14.84
CA PRO A 251 0.30 18.71 -14.94
C PRO A 251 1.65 19.16 -15.50
N ASP A 252 2.70 18.34 -15.36
CA ASP A 252 4.08 18.65 -15.74
C ASP A 252 4.54 17.92 -17.03
N GLU A 253 3.70 17.04 -17.58
CA GLU A 253 3.88 16.29 -18.85
C GLU A 253 4.99 15.22 -18.79
N ASP A 254 5.20 14.60 -17.62
CA ASP A 254 6.22 13.56 -17.39
C ASP A 254 5.76 12.15 -17.82
N GLY A 255 4.45 11.89 -17.75
CA GLY A 255 3.80 10.64 -18.16
C GLY A 255 3.19 9.80 -17.04
N LEU A 256 3.30 10.22 -15.77
CA LEU A 256 2.52 9.73 -14.64
C LEU A 256 1.22 10.52 -14.51
N SER A 257 0.21 9.92 -13.87
CA SER A 257 -0.96 10.65 -13.39
C SER A 257 -0.81 11.06 -11.92
N ASN A 258 -1.48 12.14 -11.50
CA ASN A 258 -1.51 12.62 -10.11
C ASN A 258 -1.77 11.50 -9.07
N THR A 259 -2.49 10.44 -9.44
CA THR A 259 -2.69 9.24 -8.61
C THR A 259 -1.44 8.36 -8.51
N GLU A 260 -0.79 8.07 -9.63
CA GLU A 260 0.45 7.30 -9.69
C GLU A 260 1.58 8.05 -8.98
N GLU A 261 1.62 9.38 -9.13
CA GLU A 261 2.54 10.26 -8.42
C GLU A 261 2.33 10.29 -6.92
N ARG A 262 1.07 10.38 -6.45
CA ARG A 262 0.74 10.21 -5.03
C ARG A 262 1.30 8.90 -4.48
N ASP A 263 1.19 7.83 -5.25
CA ASP A 263 1.56 6.47 -4.83
C ASP A 263 3.09 6.25 -4.90
N LEU A 264 3.79 6.91 -5.82
CA LEU A 264 5.26 7.00 -5.86
C LEU A 264 5.83 8.05 -4.88
N GLY A 265 4.98 8.97 -4.43
CA GLY A 265 5.27 10.09 -3.55
C GLY A 265 5.89 11.30 -4.24
N THR A 266 5.91 11.37 -5.57
CA THR A 266 6.50 12.47 -6.37
C THR A 266 5.70 13.77 -6.23
N ASP A 267 6.19 14.87 -6.83
CA ASP A 267 5.50 16.18 -6.82
C ASP A 267 4.82 16.42 -8.18
N PRO A 268 3.46 16.42 -8.24
CA PRO A 268 2.64 16.69 -9.43
C PRO A 268 2.83 18.00 -10.20
N GLN A 269 3.94 18.69 -9.99
CA GLN A 269 4.30 19.96 -10.61
C GLN A 269 5.80 20.00 -11.00
N ASP A 270 6.57 18.92 -10.80
CA ASP A 270 8.02 18.84 -11.00
C ASP A 270 8.44 17.46 -11.53
N SER A 271 8.53 17.34 -12.85
CA SER A 271 8.74 16.11 -13.64
C SER A 271 10.05 15.34 -13.38
N ASP A 272 10.84 15.73 -12.39
CA ASP A 272 12.18 15.25 -11.99
C ASP A 272 12.31 15.56 -10.48
N SER A 273 11.56 14.79 -9.66
CA SER A 273 11.26 15.10 -8.25
C SER A 273 12.49 15.15 -7.33
N ASP A 274 13.60 14.52 -7.73
CA ASP A 274 14.86 14.54 -6.97
C ASP A 274 16.04 15.25 -7.68
N GLN A 275 15.82 15.74 -8.90
CA GLN A 275 16.70 16.63 -9.67
C GLN A 275 18.01 15.96 -10.10
N ASP A 276 17.87 14.69 -10.45
CA ASP A 276 18.86 13.74 -10.93
C ASP A 276 19.12 13.89 -12.46
N GLY A 277 18.06 14.16 -13.22
CA GLY A 277 18.07 14.28 -14.68
C GLY A 277 17.35 13.15 -15.45
N LEU A 278 16.80 12.15 -14.77
CA LEU A 278 15.68 11.34 -15.24
C LEU A 278 14.35 12.11 -15.08
N ILE A 279 13.24 11.45 -15.46
CA ILE A 279 11.89 11.95 -15.18
C ILE A 279 11.13 10.89 -14.42
N ASP A 280 10.27 11.28 -13.49
CA ASP A 280 9.68 10.34 -12.53
C ASP A 280 8.97 9.15 -13.21
N GLY A 281 8.31 9.41 -14.34
CA GLY A 281 7.60 8.44 -15.18
C GLY A 281 8.45 7.42 -15.93
N VAL A 282 9.79 7.52 -15.89
CA VAL A 282 10.68 6.41 -16.31
C VAL A 282 11.20 5.57 -15.14
N GLU A 283 10.98 6.00 -13.90
CA GLU A 283 11.62 5.47 -12.70
C GLU A 283 10.68 4.60 -11.87
N THR A 284 10.58 3.33 -12.26
CA THR A 284 9.54 2.43 -11.76
C THR A 284 9.75 1.89 -10.34
N ARG A 285 10.82 2.29 -9.63
CA ARG A 285 11.24 1.81 -8.30
C ARG A 285 11.31 0.28 -8.18
N THR A 286 11.49 -0.43 -9.30
CA THR A 286 11.53 -1.91 -9.34
C THR A 286 12.88 -2.49 -8.95
N GLY A 287 13.95 -1.68 -8.92
CA GLY A 287 15.33 -2.13 -8.74
C GLY A 287 15.86 -2.97 -9.90
N VAL A 288 15.21 -2.93 -11.07
CA VAL A 288 15.57 -3.74 -12.24
C VAL A 288 15.53 -2.88 -13.50
N TRP A 289 16.71 -2.61 -14.07
CA TRP A 289 16.78 -1.99 -15.39
C TRP A 289 16.09 -2.82 -16.47
N VAL A 290 15.11 -2.21 -17.14
CA VAL A 290 14.45 -2.77 -18.33
C VAL A 290 14.81 -1.97 -19.58
N SER A 291 14.71 -0.64 -19.54
CA SER A 291 14.96 0.24 -20.69
C SER A 291 15.07 1.73 -20.32
N GLU A 292 15.41 2.59 -21.29
CA GLU A 292 15.41 4.06 -21.14
C GLU A 292 14.04 4.68 -20.77
N SER A 293 12.96 3.89 -20.76
CA SER A 293 11.61 4.29 -20.32
C SER A 293 11.06 3.38 -19.20
N ASP A 294 11.94 2.65 -18.51
CA ASP A 294 11.66 1.77 -17.36
C ASP A 294 13.02 1.41 -16.74
N THR A 295 13.57 2.37 -16.00
CA THR A 295 14.95 2.35 -15.47
C THR A 295 15.07 1.46 -14.23
N GLY A 296 13.96 1.31 -13.49
CA GLY A 296 13.90 0.64 -12.19
C GLY A 296 14.49 1.43 -11.02
N THR A 297 14.99 2.64 -11.26
CA THR A 297 15.49 3.60 -10.26
C THR A 297 14.33 4.25 -9.49
N ASN A 298 14.65 5.07 -8.50
CA ASN A 298 13.73 5.59 -7.51
C ASN A 298 13.57 7.12 -7.69
N PRO A 299 12.38 7.64 -8.10
CA PRO A 299 12.17 9.06 -8.44
C PRO A 299 12.14 10.02 -7.23
N ARG A 300 12.81 9.64 -6.14
CA ARG A 300 12.90 10.36 -4.87
C ARG A 300 14.26 10.19 -4.19
N ASP A 301 15.22 9.54 -4.84
CA ASP A 301 16.55 9.26 -4.35
C ASP A 301 17.53 9.28 -5.53
N PRO A 302 18.25 10.40 -5.75
CA PRO A 302 18.94 10.70 -7.00
C PRO A 302 20.27 9.93 -7.17
N ASP A 303 20.41 8.79 -6.49
CA ASP A 303 21.58 7.89 -6.38
C ASP A 303 21.05 6.56 -5.78
N SER A 304 20.18 5.85 -6.52
CA SER A 304 19.33 4.76 -6.02
C SER A 304 20.10 3.60 -5.37
N ASP A 305 21.31 3.32 -5.84
CA ASP A 305 22.16 2.24 -5.31
C ASP A 305 23.28 2.75 -4.38
N ASN A 306 23.41 4.07 -4.24
CA ASN A 306 24.37 4.78 -3.37
C ASN A 306 25.84 4.60 -3.79
N ASP A 307 26.14 4.49 -5.11
CA ASP A 307 27.50 4.43 -5.68
C ASP A 307 28.20 5.80 -5.78
N THR A 308 27.48 6.92 -5.61
CA THR A 308 27.90 8.33 -5.75
C THR A 308 27.88 8.95 -7.16
N LEU A 309 27.36 8.23 -8.15
CA LEU A 309 26.82 8.79 -9.39
C LEU A 309 25.33 9.11 -9.21
N LEU A 310 24.79 9.97 -10.07
CA LEU A 310 23.35 10.17 -10.15
C LEU A 310 22.78 9.18 -11.18
N ASP A 311 21.59 8.64 -10.95
CA ASP A 311 20.91 7.67 -11.81
C ASP A 311 20.81 8.17 -13.27
N GLY A 312 20.43 9.43 -13.48
CA GLY A 312 20.41 10.11 -14.78
C GLY A 312 21.78 10.42 -15.39
N THR A 313 22.86 10.25 -14.62
CA THR A 313 24.26 10.30 -15.08
C THR A 313 24.83 8.91 -15.35
N GLU A 314 24.25 7.86 -14.79
CA GLU A 314 24.71 6.49 -14.94
C GLU A 314 24.67 6.01 -16.40
N ASN A 315 25.47 4.97 -16.67
CA ASN A 315 25.32 4.21 -17.91
C ASN A 315 24.68 2.86 -17.56
N PRO A 316 23.40 2.63 -17.86
CA PRO A 316 22.63 1.44 -17.45
C PRO A 316 23.08 0.13 -18.14
N THR A 317 24.18 0.17 -18.89
CA THR A 317 24.86 -1.01 -19.45
C THR A 317 26.11 -1.42 -18.68
N LEU A 318 26.46 -0.69 -17.61
CA LEU A 318 27.51 -1.07 -16.66
C LEU A 318 26.89 -1.88 -15.50
N PRO A 319 27.58 -2.90 -14.97
CA PRO A 319 27.13 -3.59 -13.76
C PRO A 319 27.29 -2.69 -12.52
N TYR A 320 26.34 -2.77 -11.60
CA TYR A 320 26.48 -2.34 -10.20
C TYR A 320 27.65 -3.11 -9.53
N ASP A 321 28.84 -2.50 -9.35
CA ASP A 321 30.11 -3.19 -9.00
C ASP A 321 31.07 -2.34 -8.12
#